data_AF-A0A5D0QBW4-F1
#
_entry.id   AF-A0A5D0QBW4-F1
#
_cell.length_a   1.000
_cell.length_b   1.000
_cell.length_c   1.000
_cell.angle_alpha   90.00
_cell.angle_beta   90.00
_cell.angle_gamma   90.00
#
_symmetry.space_group_name_H-M   'P 1'
#
loop_
_entity.id
_entity.type
_entity.pdbx_description
1 polymer ?
#
loop_
_entity_poly.entity_id
_entity_poly.type
_entity_poly.pdbx_seq_one_letter_code
_entity_poly.pdbx_strand_id
1 'polypeptide(L)'
;MTIDDLNGAWTLRHVRISASGRPAVHLGEPETAGLLLYAGGHFSCVIRGATRLLGTGLIGYAGTAELDGDRLIHRVLIGAEPVPEGSVQVRHAVLDSATLTLSGQVKDHAVALTWRRAPAAAGPEPQDERHGRGLS
;
A
#
# COMPACT_ATOMS: atom_id res chain seq x y z
N MET A 1 13.54 4.61 -10.95
CA MET A 1 12.99 4.41 -9.61
C MET A 1 13.82 3.35 -8.91
N THR A 2 14.12 3.56 -7.64
CA THR A 2 14.82 2.65 -6.73
C THR A 2 13.88 2.27 -5.59
N ILE A 3 14.25 1.27 -4.79
CA ILE A 3 13.42 0.87 -3.64
C ILE A 3 13.33 1.99 -2.60
N ASP A 4 14.36 2.83 -2.52
CA ASP A 4 14.39 3.95 -1.59
C ASP A 4 13.42 5.07 -1.97
N ASP A 5 13.12 5.23 -3.27
CA ASP A 5 12.09 6.18 -3.73
C ASP A 5 10.71 5.83 -3.17
N LEU A 6 10.48 4.55 -2.83
CA LEU A 6 9.22 4.06 -2.28
C LEU A 6 9.11 4.25 -0.75
N ASN A 7 10.20 4.55 -0.04
CA ASN A 7 10.20 4.66 1.42
C ASN A 7 9.14 5.67 1.90
N GLY A 8 8.44 5.30 2.98
CA GLY A 8 7.39 6.10 3.60
C GLY A 8 6.00 5.45 3.51
N ALA A 9 5.00 6.25 3.82
CA ALA A 9 3.61 5.82 3.88
C ALA A 9 2.82 6.27 2.64
N TRP A 10 1.87 5.43 2.23
CA TRP A 10 1.06 5.59 1.04
C TRP A 10 -0.40 5.26 1.33
N THR A 11 -1.30 6.12 0.88
CA THR A 11 -2.76 5.95 1.02
C THR A 11 -3.36 5.51 -0.30
N LEU A 12 -4.19 4.47 -0.27
CA LEU A 12 -4.91 4.01 -1.46
C LEU A 12 -5.91 5.09 -1.89
N ARG A 13 -5.94 5.41 -3.18
CA ARG A 13 -6.89 6.38 -3.76
C ARG A 13 -7.85 5.74 -4.73
N HIS A 14 -7.36 4.79 -5.51
CA HIS A 14 -8.14 4.22 -6.60
C HIS A 14 -7.75 2.76 -6.83
N VAL A 15 -8.74 1.90 -7.07
CA VAL A 15 -8.53 0.55 -7.58
C VAL A 15 -9.28 0.43 -8.90
N ARG A 16 -8.58 -0.01 -9.95
CA ARG A 16 -9.16 -0.37 -11.23
C ARG A 16 -9.03 -1.87 -11.42
N ILE A 17 -10.15 -2.54 -11.69
CA ILE A 17 -10.22 -3.98 -11.96
C ILE A 17 -10.78 -4.16 -13.37
N SER A 18 -10.05 -4.82 -14.25
CA SER A 18 -10.46 -5.07 -15.63
C SER A 18 -10.55 -6.57 -15.88
N ALA A 19 -11.66 -7.01 -16.47
CA ALA A 19 -11.90 -8.39 -16.89
C ALA A 19 -12.18 -8.41 -18.39
N SER A 20 -11.79 -9.49 -19.08
CA SER A 20 -12.03 -9.63 -20.51
C SER A 20 -13.52 -9.51 -20.85
N GLY A 21 -13.85 -8.70 -21.86
CA GLY A 21 -15.22 -8.51 -22.34
C GLY A 21 -16.16 -7.76 -21.38
N ARG A 22 -15.64 -7.17 -20.28
CA ARG A 22 -16.44 -6.39 -19.33
C ARG A 22 -15.86 -4.99 -19.14
N PRO A 23 -16.71 -3.97 -18.90
CA PRO A 23 -16.24 -2.66 -18.46
C PRO A 23 -15.38 -2.79 -17.20
N ALA A 24 -14.35 -1.94 -17.08
CA ALA A 24 -13.54 -1.90 -15.89
C ALA A 24 -14.38 -1.42 -14.69
N VAL A 25 -14.14 -2.03 -13.53
CA VAL A 25 -14.69 -1.59 -12.25
C VAL A 25 -13.69 -0.64 -11.60
N HIS A 26 -14.20 0.45 -11.07
CA HIS A 26 -13.44 1.53 -10.45
C HIS A 26 -13.93 1.69 -9.01
N LEU A 27 -13.02 1.62 -8.04
CA LEU A 27 -13.31 1.77 -6.62
C LEU A 27 -12.45 2.89 -6.03
N GLY A 28 -13.04 3.70 -5.17
CA GLY A 28 -12.35 4.75 -4.42
C GLY A 28 -12.88 4.84 -3.00
N GLU A 29 -12.54 5.93 -2.31
CA GLU A 29 -13.17 6.23 -1.03
C GLU A 29 -14.66 6.58 -1.24
N PRO A 30 -15.57 6.16 -0.32
CA PRO A 30 -15.31 5.45 0.94
C PRO A 30 -15.24 3.91 0.83
N GLU A 31 -15.59 3.33 -0.32
CA GLU A 31 -15.77 1.89 -0.54
C GLU A 31 -14.47 1.09 -0.39
N THR A 32 -13.34 1.72 -0.69
CA THR A 32 -12.02 1.16 -0.44
C THR A 32 -11.12 2.17 0.24
N ALA A 33 -10.25 1.67 1.11
CA ALA A 33 -9.18 2.43 1.75
C ALA A 33 -8.00 1.50 1.97
N GLY A 34 -6.80 2.04 2.08
CA GLY A 34 -5.63 1.22 2.34
C GLY A 34 -4.43 2.05 2.75
N LEU A 35 -3.53 1.41 3.50
CA LEU A 35 -2.25 1.94 3.90
C LEU A 35 -1.17 0.97 3.44
N LEU A 36 -0.16 1.51 2.77
CA LEU A 36 1.03 0.80 2.34
C LEU A 36 2.26 1.53 2.89
N LEU A 37 3.15 0.79 3.52
CA LEU A 37 4.38 1.29 4.11
C LEU A 37 5.56 0.61 3.43
N TYR A 38 6.60 1.38 3.09
CA TYR A 38 7.91 0.87 2.75
C TYR A 38 8.96 1.44 3.70
N ALA A 39 9.86 0.60 4.17
CA ALA A 39 11.00 1.02 4.98
C ALA A 39 12.16 0.02 4.85
N GLY A 40 13.31 0.46 4.34
CA GLY A 40 14.54 -0.33 4.32
C GLY A 40 14.37 -1.71 3.66
N GLY A 41 13.74 -1.74 2.48
CA GLY A 41 13.48 -2.99 1.74
C GLY A 41 12.36 -3.87 2.33
N HIS A 42 11.66 -3.42 3.37
CA HIS A 42 10.48 -4.09 3.91
C HIS A 42 9.22 -3.34 3.52
N PHE A 43 8.08 -4.05 3.56
CA PHE A 43 6.77 -3.45 3.35
C PHE A 43 5.71 -4.01 4.30
N SER A 44 4.66 -3.23 4.52
CA SER A 44 3.41 -3.65 5.15
C SER A 44 2.23 -3.01 4.44
N CYS A 45 1.20 -3.80 4.17
CA CYS A 45 0.04 -3.39 3.39
C CYS A 45 -1.23 -3.82 4.11
N VAL A 46 -2.16 -2.88 4.30
CA VAL A 46 -3.52 -3.15 4.77
C VAL A 46 -4.49 -2.48 3.82
N ILE A 47 -5.44 -3.24 3.28
CA ILE A 47 -6.48 -2.76 2.38
C ILE A 47 -7.84 -3.18 2.94
N ARG A 48 -8.71 -2.20 3.14
CA ARG A 48 -10.15 -2.43 3.29
C ARG A 48 -10.75 -2.52 1.89
N GLY A 49 -11.13 -3.73 1.52
CA GLY A 49 -11.77 -4.03 0.24
C GLY A 49 -13.27 -3.78 0.29
N ALA A 50 -13.86 -3.49 -0.87
CA ALA A 50 -15.30 -3.69 -1.04
C ALA A 50 -15.56 -5.20 -0.96
N THR A 51 -16.19 -5.66 0.12
CA THR A 51 -16.41 -7.09 0.43
C THR A 51 -17.01 -7.88 -0.75
N ARG A 52 -17.79 -7.22 -1.61
CA ARG A 52 -18.39 -7.80 -2.82
C ARG A 52 -17.40 -8.20 -3.92
N LEU A 53 -16.19 -7.65 -3.97
CA LEU A 53 -15.24 -7.86 -5.07
C LEU A 53 -14.02 -8.68 -4.67
N LEU A 54 -13.56 -8.56 -3.43
CA LEU A 54 -12.37 -9.26 -2.95
C LEU A 54 -12.70 -10.45 -2.03
N GLY A 55 -13.97 -10.67 -1.69
CA GLY A 55 -14.41 -11.77 -0.81
C GLY A 55 -14.08 -11.57 0.68
N THR A 56 -13.20 -10.62 1.01
CA THR A 56 -12.82 -10.25 2.38
C THR A 56 -12.99 -8.73 2.58
N GLY A 57 -13.42 -8.33 3.79
CA GLY A 57 -13.58 -6.91 4.13
C GLY A 57 -12.25 -6.22 4.44
N LEU A 58 -11.22 -6.98 4.80
CA LEU A 58 -9.90 -6.48 5.16
C LEU A 58 -8.84 -7.49 4.71
N ILE A 59 -7.78 -7.01 4.06
CA ILE A 59 -6.62 -7.78 3.61
C ILE A 59 -5.39 -7.13 4.23
N GLY A 60 -4.56 -7.91 4.92
CA GLY A 60 -3.32 -7.45 5.52
C GLY A 60 -2.18 -8.41 5.21
N TYR A 61 -1.03 -7.89 4.76
CA TYR A 61 0.17 -8.68 4.50
C TYR A 61 1.43 -7.81 4.56
N ALA A 62 2.55 -8.43 4.91
CA ALA A 62 3.84 -7.77 5.09
C ALA A 62 5.00 -8.68 4.68
N GLY A 63 6.15 -8.09 4.40
CA GLY A 63 7.35 -8.85 4.04
C GLY A 63 8.45 -7.97 3.46
N THR A 64 9.17 -8.50 2.48
CA THR A 64 10.27 -7.78 1.79
C THR A 64 9.89 -7.35 0.38
N ALA A 65 10.52 -6.28 -0.07
CA ALA A 65 10.28 -5.67 -1.37
C ALA A 65 11.61 -5.38 -2.07
N GLU A 66 11.66 -5.69 -3.36
CA GLU A 66 12.78 -5.34 -4.24
C GLU A 66 12.25 -4.81 -5.58
N LEU A 67 13.07 -4.01 -6.26
CA LEU A 67 12.78 -3.53 -7.61
C LEU A 67 13.75 -4.14 -8.61
N ASP A 68 13.19 -4.69 -9.69
CA ASP A 68 13.89 -5.15 -10.89
C ASP A 68 13.34 -4.38 -12.10
N GLY A 69 14.03 -3.30 -12.48
CA GLY A 69 13.54 -2.37 -13.49
C GLY A 69 12.22 -1.70 -13.07
N ASP A 70 11.14 -1.98 -13.80
CA ASP A 70 9.78 -1.53 -13.51
C ASP A 70 8.97 -2.54 -12.68
N ARG A 71 9.57 -3.67 -12.29
CA ARG A 71 8.91 -4.73 -11.54
C ARG A 71 9.20 -4.61 -10.06
N LEU A 72 8.16 -4.38 -9.28
CA LEU A 72 8.18 -4.45 -7.84
C LEU A 72 7.80 -5.86 -7.40
N ILE A 73 8.68 -6.51 -6.67
CA ILE A 73 8.53 -7.89 -6.22
C ILE A 73 8.36 -7.88 -4.71
N HIS A 74 7.15 -8.20 -4.24
CA HIS A 74 6.86 -8.41 -2.82
C HIS A 74 6.96 -9.89 -2.47
N ARG A 75 7.77 -10.24 -1.49
CA ARG A 75 7.79 -11.57 -0.87
C ARG A 75 7.08 -11.50 0.46
N VAL A 76 6.00 -12.25 0.59
CA VAL A 76 5.11 -12.18 1.75
C VAL A 76 5.67 -13.05 2.86
N LEU A 77 6.03 -12.42 3.99
CA LEU A 77 6.51 -13.09 5.19
C LEU A 77 5.40 -13.26 6.24
N ILE A 78 4.39 -12.39 6.20
CA ILE A 78 3.22 -12.44 7.08
C ILE A 78 2.00 -12.18 6.20
N GLY A 79 1.03 -13.09 6.19
CA GLY A 79 -0.18 -12.94 5.38
C GLY A 79 -1.22 -14.00 5.69
N ALA A 80 -2.43 -13.79 5.19
CA ALA A 80 -3.54 -14.73 5.21
C ALA A 80 -4.27 -14.66 3.86
N GLU A 81 -5.16 -15.62 3.59
CA GLU A 81 -5.99 -15.59 2.38
C GLU A 81 -6.66 -14.20 2.19
N PRO A 82 -6.56 -13.58 1.00
CA PRO A 82 -6.12 -14.17 -0.28
C PRO A 82 -4.61 -14.04 -0.61
N VAL A 83 -3.79 -13.57 0.32
CA VAL A 83 -2.34 -13.34 0.14
C VAL A 83 -1.57 -14.16 1.19
N PRO A 84 -1.41 -15.47 0.99
CA PRO A 84 -0.82 -16.35 1.99
C PRO A 84 0.68 -16.06 2.19
N GLU A 85 1.18 -16.42 3.37
CA GLU A 85 2.61 -16.47 3.68
C GLU A 85 3.39 -17.27 2.62
N GLY A 86 4.61 -16.82 2.30
CA GLY A 86 5.47 -17.42 1.30
C GLY A 86 5.11 -17.08 -0.15
N SER A 87 3.97 -16.43 -0.40
CA SER A 87 3.60 -16.01 -1.75
C SER A 87 4.49 -14.87 -2.27
N VAL A 88 4.62 -14.80 -3.59
CA VAL A 88 5.34 -13.73 -4.29
C VAL A 88 4.34 -12.94 -5.13
N GLN A 89 4.29 -11.62 -4.91
CA GLN A 89 3.47 -10.70 -5.69
C GLN A 89 4.37 -9.86 -6.57
N VAL A 90 4.27 -10.04 -7.89
CA VAL A 90 4.99 -9.21 -8.87
C VAL A 90 4.04 -8.16 -9.42
N ARG A 91 4.45 -6.90 -9.37
CA ARG A 91 3.68 -5.75 -9.87
C ARG A 91 4.54 -4.92 -10.80
N HIS A 92 3.95 -4.41 -11.87
CA HIS A 92 4.54 -3.29 -12.60
C HIS A 92 4.29 -2.00 -11.80
N ALA A 93 5.34 -1.19 -11.62
CA ALA A 93 5.33 -0.03 -10.76
C ALA A 93 5.65 1.24 -11.55
N VAL A 94 4.75 2.22 -11.48
CA VAL A 94 4.96 3.56 -12.02
C VAL A 94 4.89 4.56 -10.88
N LEU A 95 5.94 5.35 -10.71
CA LEU A 95 6.00 6.42 -9.74
C LEU A 95 6.07 7.76 -10.47
N ASP A 96 5.08 8.62 -10.23
CA ASP A 96 5.07 10.01 -10.63
C ASP A 96 4.91 10.89 -9.39
N SER A 97 6.01 11.53 -8.99
CA SER A 97 6.05 12.48 -7.88
C SER A 97 5.53 11.88 -6.55
N ALA A 98 4.25 12.12 -6.23
CA ALA A 98 3.59 11.62 -5.03
C ALA A 98 2.55 10.51 -5.31
N THR A 99 2.49 10.01 -6.54
CA THR A 99 1.52 9.01 -7.00
C THR A 99 2.24 7.74 -7.42
N LEU A 100 1.91 6.62 -6.78
CA LEU A 100 2.43 5.31 -7.11
C LEU A 100 1.30 4.45 -7.68
N THR A 101 1.46 3.92 -8.89
CA THR A 101 0.57 2.94 -9.47
C THR A 101 1.23 1.57 -9.49
N LEU A 102 0.58 0.59 -8.85
CA LEU A 102 0.99 -0.81 -8.86
C LEU A 102 -0.03 -1.61 -9.65
N SER A 103 0.39 -2.22 -10.76
CA SER A 103 -0.47 -3.06 -11.60
C SER A 103 0.01 -4.49 -11.67
N GLY A 104 -0.92 -5.43 -11.84
CA GLY A 104 -0.60 -6.84 -12.03
C GLY A 104 -1.86 -7.66 -12.30
N GLN A 105 -1.74 -8.97 -12.20
CA GLN A 105 -2.87 -9.89 -12.34
C GLN A 105 -3.29 -10.43 -10.97
N VAL A 106 -4.59 -10.61 -10.77
CA VAL A 106 -5.16 -11.35 -9.64
C VAL A 106 -6.22 -12.28 -10.22
N LYS A 107 -5.94 -13.59 -10.21
CA LYS A 107 -6.71 -14.58 -10.98
C LYS A 107 -6.80 -14.11 -12.44
N ASP A 108 -8.00 -14.03 -13.00
CA ASP A 108 -8.26 -13.62 -14.40
C ASP A 108 -8.52 -12.11 -14.56
N HIS A 109 -8.13 -11.31 -13.56
CA HIS A 109 -8.37 -9.86 -13.55
C HIS A 109 -7.07 -9.08 -13.56
N ALA A 110 -6.98 -8.13 -14.50
CA ALA A 110 -5.96 -7.09 -14.44
C ALA A 110 -6.38 -6.08 -13.36
N VAL A 111 -5.50 -5.86 -12.39
CA VAL A 111 -5.73 -4.94 -11.27
C VAL A 111 -4.66 -3.85 -11.29
N ALA A 112 -5.08 -2.59 -11.13
CA ALA A 112 -4.20 -1.46 -10.90
C ALA A 112 -4.63 -0.71 -9.64
N LEU A 113 -3.71 -0.52 -8.71
CA LEU A 113 -3.91 0.24 -7.47
C LEU A 113 -3.12 1.53 -7.56
N THR A 114 -3.81 2.66 -7.43
CA THR A 114 -3.19 3.99 -7.36
C THR A 114 -3.14 4.45 -5.92
N TRP A 115 -1.94 4.74 -5.47
CA TRP A 115 -1.59 5.19 -4.14
C TRP A 115 -1.09 6.62 -4.20
N ARG A 116 -1.37 7.39 -3.16
CA ARG A 116 -0.80 8.72 -2.95
C ARG A 116 0.05 8.73 -1.69
N ARG A 117 1.24 9.31 -1.74
CA ARG A 117 2.10 9.51 -0.58
C ARG A 117 1.28 10.13 0.56
N ALA A 118 1.30 9.50 1.71
CA ALA A 118 0.64 9.99 2.90
C ALA A 118 1.39 11.24 3.40
N PRO A 119 0.69 12.22 4.00
CA PRO A 119 1.38 13.28 4.71
C PRO A 119 2.26 12.66 5.81
N ALA A 120 3.39 13.30 6.11
CA ALA A 120 4.14 12.94 7.31
C ALA A 120 3.19 12.96 8.51
N ALA A 121 3.30 11.97 9.38
CA ALA A 121 2.63 12.06 10.66
C ALA A 121 3.08 13.36 11.32
N ALA A 122 2.13 14.15 11.82
CA ALA A 122 2.51 15.27 12.68
C ALA A 122 3.39 14.68 13.78
N GLY A 123 4.63 15.17 13.88
CA GLY A 123 5.49 14.80 15.00
C GLY A 123 4.76 15.14 16.30
N PRO A 124 5.10 14.49 17.42
CA PRO A 124 4.61 14.96 18.71
C PRO A 124 4.89 16.47 18.79
N GLU A 125 3.85 17.27 19.08
CA GLU A 125 4.08 18.67 19.43
C GLU A 125 5.14 18.69 20.53
N PRO A 126 6.16 19.56 20.45
CA PRO A 126 7.14 19.70 21.51
C PRO A 126 6.38 19.88 22.83
N GLN A 127 6.49 18.93 23.74
CA GLN A 127 5.97 19.11 25.08
C GLN A 127 6.75 20.28 25.68
N ASP A 128 6.07 21.42 25.82
CA ASP A 128 6.64 22.63 26.41
C ASP A 128 7.17 22.23 27.80
N GLU A 129 8.51 22.19 27.97
CA GLU A 129 9.22 21.86 29.21
C GLU A 129 9.01 22.97 30.28
N ARG A 130 7.76 23.34 30.57
CA ARG A 130 7.39 24.30 31.61
C ARG A 130 6.90 23.64 32.88
N HIS A 131 7.62 22.64 33.37
CA HIS A 131 7.49 22.19 34.76
C HIS A 131 8.87 21.89 35.34
N GLY A 132 9.66 22.96 35.55
CA GLY A 132 11.04 22.80 36.02
C GLY A 132 11.75 24.08 36.48
N ARG A 133 11.03 25.07 37.02
CA ARG A 133 11.58 26.09 37.93
C ARG A 133 10.47 26.32 38.97
N GLY A 134 10.54 25.86 40.21
CA GLY A 134 11.67 25.86 41.11
C GLY A 134 11.85 27.27 41.67
N LEU A 135 11.07 27.61 42.71
CA LEU A 135 11.35 28.54 43.82
C LEU A 135 10.36 28.12 44.94
N SER A 136 10.83 27.42 45.98
CA SER A 136 11.36 27.96 47.25
C SER A 136 10.33 28.79 48.03
#